data_AF-A0A6P0TNS6-F1
#
_entry.id   AF-A0A6P0TNS6-F1
#
_cell.length_a   1.000
_cell.length_b   1.000
_cell.length_c   1.000
_cell.angle_alpha   90.00
_cell.angle_beta   90.00
_cell.angle_gamma   90.00
#
_symmetry.space_group_name_H-M   'P 1'
#
loop_
_entity.id
_entity.type
_entity.pdbx_description
1 polymer ?
#
loop_
_entity_poly.entity_id
_entity_poly.type
_entity_poly.pdbx_seq_one_letter_code
_entity_poly.pdbx_strand_id
1 'polypeptide(L)' 'VAGGSGTLLRSLDGGETWEKDKTVASAPNLYAIEFFGSDKGFILEQGNVVLRYVGAKENA' A
#
# COMPACT_ATOMS: atom_id res chain seq x y z
N VAL A 1 -2.76 -0.73 5.55
CA VAL A 1 -4.23 -0.89 5.45
C VAL A 1 -4.69 -0.36 4.10
N ALA A 2 -5.62 -1.06 3.44
CA ALA A 2 -6.22 -0.68 2.15
C ALA A 2 -7.74 -0.60 2.31
N GLY A 3 -8.39 0.20 1.47
CA GLY A 3 -9.84 0.34 1.48
C GLY A 3 -10.41 1.11 0.29
N GLY A 4 -11.64 1.60 0.46
CA GLY A 4 -12.39 2.26 -0.59
C GLY A 4 -11.80 3.59 -1.06
N SER A 5 -12.11 3.97 -2.30
CA SER A 5 -11.71 5.25 -2.91
C SER A 5 -10.21 5.54 -2.79
N GLY A 6 -9.37 4.55 -3.14
CA GLY A 6 -7.92 4.72 -3.14
C GLY A 6 -7.32 4.92 -1.74
N THR A 7 -8.02 4.49 -0.68
CA THR A 7 -7.51 4.64 0.68
C THR A 7 -6.39 3.64 0.92
N LEU A 8 -5.17 4.15 0.97
CA LEU A 8 -3.98 3.40 1.38
C LEU A 8 -3.33 4.10 2.58
N LEU A 9 -3.21 3.39 3.69
CA LEU A 9 -2.61 3.87 4.93
C LEU A 9 -1.41 3.00 5.31
N ARG A 10 -0.33 3.65 5.75
CA ARG A 10 0.87 3.01 6.26
C ARG A 10 1.13 3.48 7.69
N SER A 11 1.49 2.53 8.56
CA SER A 11 2.02 2.81 9.89
C SER A 11 3.47 2.33 9.94
N LEU A 12 4.31 3.04 10.69
CA LEU A 12 5.70 2.68 10.97
C LEU A 12 5.92 2.31 12.45
N ASP A 13 4.88 2.41 13.27
CA ASP A 13 4.91 2.25 14.73
C ASP A 13 3.96 1.14 15.20
N GLY A 14 3.74 0.12 14.37
CA GLY A 14 2.91 -1.03 14.74
C GLY A 14 1.40 -0.75 14.76
N GLY A 15 0.96 0.41 14.24
CA GLY A 15 -0.44 0.76 14.07
C GLY A 15 -0.95 1.84 15.03
N GLU A 16 -0.07 2.48 15.81
CA GLU A 16 -0.44 3.58 16.70
C GLU A 16 -0.74 4.86 15.92
N THR A 17 0.09 5.18 14.90
CA THR A 17 -0.15 6.28 13.97
C THR A 17 -0.15 5.82 12.52
N TRP A 18 -0.89 6.55 11.69
CA TRP A 18 -1.12 6.21 10.29
C TRP A 18 -0.92 7.42 9.39
N GLU A 19 -0.16 7.22 8.32
CA GLU A 19 0.01 8.18 7.24
C GLU A 19 -0.77 7.72 6.01
N LYS A 20 -1.46 8.65 5.34
CA LYS A 20 -2.15 8.37 4.08
C LYS A 20 -1.19 8.49 2.91
N ASP A 21 -1.08 7.42 2.13
CA ASP A 21 -0.41 7.47 0.83
C ASP A 21 -1.34 8.13 -0.18
N LYS A 22 -0.94 9.32 -0.65
CA LYS A 22 -1.75 10.13 -1.59
C LYS A 22 -1.50 9.76 -3.05
N THR A 23 -0.50 8.93 -3.36
CA THR A 23 -0.15 8.56 -4.74
C THR A 23 -1.27 7.78 -5.44
N VAL A 24 -2.12 7.10 -4.67
CA VAL A 24 -3.26 6.32 -5.17
C VAL A 24 -4.62 6.90 -4.76
N ALA A 25 -4.68 8.17 -4.37
CA ALA A 25 -5.94 8.78 -3.92
C ALA A 25 -7.04 8.82 -5.01
N SER A 26 -6.68 8.73 -6.29
CA SER A 26 -7.62 8.63 -7.42
C SER A 26 -7.89 7.19 -7.88
N ALA A 27 -7.27 6.20 -7.24
CA ALA A 27 -7.57 4.79 -7.53
C ALA A 27 -8.98 4.45 -7.02
N PRO A 28 -9.65 3.44 -7.61
CA PRO A 28 -10.89 2.92 -7.06
C PRO A 28 -10.58 2.08 -5.79
N ASN A 29 -11.45 1.15 -5.43
CA ASN A 29 -11.29 0.39 -4.20
C ASN A 29 -10.07 -0.53 -4.24
N LEU A 30 -9.26 -0.48 -3.18
CA LEU A 30 -8.13 -1.37 -2.97
C LEU A 30 -8.61 -2.54 -2.11
N TYR A 31 -8.52 -3.76 -2.64
CA TYR A 31 -9.18 -4.94 -2.05
C TYR A 31 -8.25 -5.80 -1.21
N ALA A 32 -6.97 -5.86 -1.57
CA ALA A 32 -6.01 -6.72 -0.87
C ALA A 32 -4.62 -6.09 -0.84
N ILE A 33 -3.90 -6.42 0.22
CA ILE A 33 -2.46 -6.18 0.38
C ILE A 33 -1.85 -7.55 0.65
N GLU A 34 -0.89 -7.97 -0.17
CA GLU A 34 -0.22 -9.26 -0.01
C GLU A 34 1.29 -9.06 -0.01
N PHE A 35 1.97 -9.63 0.99
CA PHE A 35 3.43 -9.60 1.12
C PHE A 35 3.99 -11.01 1.12
N PHE A 36 5.04 -11.21 0.31
CA PHE A 36 5.82 -12.43 0.19
C PHE A 36 7.19 -12.18 0.81
N GLY A 37 7.24 -12.14 2.14
CA GLY A 37 8.40 -11.64 2.88
C GLY A 37 8.36 -10.13 3.07
N SER A 38 9.51 -9.54 3.44
CA SER A 38 9.60 -8.12 3.81
C SER A 38 9.87 -7.17 2.64
N ASP A 39 10.30 -7.67 1.49
CA ASP A 39 10.78 -6.88 0.35
C ASP A 39 9.88 -6.99 -0.90
N LYS A 40 8.95 -7.93 -0.91
CA LYS A 40 8.04 -8.18 -2.03
C LYS A 40 6.60 -8.10 -1.58
N GLY A 41 5.88 -7.07 -2.04
CA GLY A 41 4.46 -6.90 -1.74
C GLY A 41 3.68 -6.27 -2.89
N PHE A 42 2.38 -6.52 -2.91
CA PHE A 42 1.46 -6.05 -3.95
C PHE A 42 0.16 -5.54 -3.36
N ILE A 43 -0.46 -4.60 -4.08
CA ILE A 43 -1.80 -4.12 -3.78
C ILE A 43 -2.69 -4.38 -4.98
N LEU A 44 -3.86 -4.96 -4.71
CA LEU A 44 -4.81 -5.39 -5.73
C LEU A 44 -6.04 -4.47 -5.80
N GLU A 45 -6.45 -4.18 -7.03
CA GLU A 45 -7.64 -3.42 -7.39
C GLU A 45 -8.48 -4.25 -8.38
N GLN A 46 -9.73 -4.59 -8.05
CA GLN A 46 -10.64 -5.40 -8.89
C GLN A 46 -9.95 -6.51 -9.71
N GLY A 47 -9.11 -7.33 -9.06
CA GLY A 47 -8.41 -8.45 -9.71
C GLY A 47 -7.14 -8.08 -10.50
N ASN A 48 -6.77 -6.80 -10.58
CA ASN A 48 -5.53 -6.30 -11.15
C ASN A 48 -4.51 -5.95 -10.05
N VAL A 49 -3.24 -6.18 -10.32
CA VAL A 49 -2.14 -5.63 -9.51
C VAL A 49 -1.93 -4.17 -9.91
N VAL A 50 -2.01 -3.25 -8.96
CA VAL A 50 -1.87 -1.80 -9.24
C VAL A 50 -0.61 -1.22 -8.64
N LEU A 51 -0.15 -1.74 -7.51
CA LEU A 51 1.10 -1.31 -6.90
C LEU A 51 2.00 -2.51 -6.59
N ARG A 52 3.30 -2.27 -6.73
CA ARG A 52 4.37 -3.15 -6.27
C ARG A 52 5.19 -2.41 -5.22
N TYR A 53 5.44 -3.05 -4.09
CA TYR A 53 6.35 -2.57 -3.07
C TYR A 53 7.80 -2.59 -3.61
N VAL A 54 8.53 -1.50 -3.43
CA VAL A 54 9.90 -1.32 -3.92
C VAL A 54 10.92 -1.13 -2.79
N GLY A 55 10.52 -1.38 -1.54
CA GLY A 55 11.35 -1.08 -0.37
C GLY A 55 11.42 0.41 -0.06
N ALA A 56 12.02 0.74 1.09
CA ALA A 56 12.55 2.08 1.29
C ALA A 56 13.69 2.27 0.28
N LYS A 57 13.66 3.36 -0.50
CA LYS A 57 14.88 3.77 -1.19
C LYS A 57 15.90 4.04 -0.09
N GLU A 58 16.99 3.26 -0.05
CA GLU A 58 18.18 3.72 0.64
C GLU A 58 18.54 5.07 0.01
N ASN A 59 18.62 6.11 0.83
CA ASN A 59 19.14 7.38 0.39
C ASN A 59 20.60 7.11 -0.04
N ALA A 60 20.84 7.13 -1.35
CA ALA A 60 22.19 7.25 -1.89
C ALA A 60 22.75 8.65 -1.58
#